data_AF-A9KWF2-F1
#
_entry.id   AF-A9KWF2-F1
#
_cell.length_a   1.000
_cell.length_b   1.000
_cell.length_c   1.000
_cell.angle_alpha   90.00
_cell.angle_beta   90.00
_cell.angle_gamma   90.00
#
_symmetry.space_group_name_H-M   'P 1'
#
loop_
_entity.id
_entity.type
_entity.pdbx_description
1 polymer ?
#
loop_
_entity_poly.entity_id
_entity_poly.type
_entity_poly.pdbx_seq_one_letter_code
_entity_poly.pdbx_strand_id
1 'polypeptide(L)'
;MDKSSGSEVKDRMVWPKVVYEIFVNKSGIHFFYIASILIALLVVVISYKFSENNNLVAYISFAATISSLILATFAIFYAVYTNGELAKSLSNVNDGAEIIGKSSKELRSSSENLNVTSKNIGDSMNDLIRRIDDIPRFIHEKIELVNSNVEKISNNLESFQAPKSNVGSNKINLDSNTSEFIRSLSVIVKIYSLVILLSNKSGKFITEDIGNIDVLDGILGLLTTSSIFSSLGLADVIVNKRREKNTLVVSKVLPDFEKAVFDEIERRFFTESDDIQKLPDVYIQDIVEIFNYFDEEPPQQYSAMYNYYVATLTENVE
;
A
#
# COMPACT_ATOMS: atom_id res chain seq x y z
N MET A 1 1.17 -48.77 -48.14
CA MET A 1 -0.01 -49.62 -48.29
C MET A 1 -0.21 -50.25 -46.92
N ASP A 2 -1.19 -49.86 -46.10
CA ASP A 2 -2.57 -49.50 -46.39
C ASP A 2 -3.08 -48.44 -45.39
N LYS A 3 -4.00 -47.59 -45.83
CA LYS A 3 -4.68 -46.52 -45.08
C LYS A 3 -6.17 -46.87 -45.09
N SER A 4 -6.86 -46.70 -43.97
CA SER A 4 -8.26 -46.21 -43.82
C SER A 4 -8.86 -46.78 -42.52
N SER A 5 -9.10 -45.95 -41.48
CA SER A 5 -10.39 -45.33 -41.09
C SER A 5 -11.42 -46.35 -40.55
N GLY A 6 -12.20 -46.14 -39.49
CA GLY A 6 -12.56 -44.97 -38.67
C GLY A 6 -13.08 -45.45 -37.30
N SER A 7 -12.89 -44.71 -36.20
CA SER A 7 -13.88 -43.81 -35.58
C SER A 7 -15.25 -44.43 -35.27
N GLU A 8 -15.50 -44.79 -34.01
CA GLU A 8 -16.83 -44.70 -33.34
C GLU A 8 -16.61 -44.89 -31.81
N VAL A 9 -16.41 -43.80 -31.09
CA VAL A 9 -17.41 -43.10 -30.24
C VAL A 9 -17.86 -43.92 -29.03
N LYS A 10 -17.37 -43.45 -27.87
CA LYS A 10 -17.79 -43.79 -26.52
C LYS A 10 -19.29 -43.51 -26.33
N ASP A 11 -20.08 -44.55 -26.13
CA ASP A 11 -21.37 -44.43 -25.43
C ASP A 11 -21.33 -45.23 -24.13
N ARG A 12 -20.75 -44.60 -23.10
CA ARG A 12 -21.11 -44.95 -21.73
C ARG A 12 -22.48 -44.34 -21.48
N MET A 13 -23.50 -45.18 -21.38
CA MET A 13 -24.84 -44.79 -20.94
C MET A 13 -24.75 -44.31 -19.48
N VAL A 14 -24.43 -43.03 -19.30
CA VAL A 14 -24.46 -42.35 -18.01
C VAL A 14 -25.93 -42.04 -17.76
N TRP A 15 -26.59 -42.92 -17.01
CA TRP A 15 -27.92 -42.62 -16.48
C TRP A 15 -27.87 -41.31 -15.70
N PRO A 16 -28.86 -40.41 -15.85
CA PRO A 16 -28.92 -39.19 -15.05
C PRO A 16 -28.95 -39.58 -13.57
N LYS A 17 -28.04 -39.04 -12.74
CA LYS A 17 -27.96 -39.32 -11.30
C LYS A 17 -29.32 -39.24 -10.57
N VAL A 18 -30.22 -38.40 -11.07
CA VAL A 18 -31.59 -38.20 -10.59
C VAL A 18 -32.43 -39.49 -10.67
N VAL A 19 -32.24 -40.33 -11.70
CA VAL A 19 -32.97 -41.60 -11.85
C VAL A 19 -32.48 -42.64 -10.82
N TYR A 20 -31.19 -42.61 -10.50
CA TYR A 20 -30.59 -43.53 -9.52
C TYR A 20 -31.05 -43.21 -8.09
N GLU A 21 -31.13 -41.94 -7.72
CA GLU A 21 -31.63 -41.53 -6.39
C GLU A 21 -33.11 -41.86 -6.18
N ILE A 22 -33.95 -41.72 -7.21
CA ILE A 22 -35.38 -42.05 -7.13
C ILE A 22 -35.59 -43.57 -7.00
N PHE A 23 -34.80 -44.39 -7.70
CA PHE A 23 -34.96 -45.85 -7.64
C PHE A 23 -34.39 -46.45 -6.35
N VAL A 24 -33.25 -45.94 -5.87
CA VAL A 24 -32.63 -46.39 -4.61
C VAL A 24 -33.51 -46.05 -3.41
N ASN A 25 -34.12 -44.86 -3.38
CA ASN A 25 -34.97 -44.44 -2.25
C ASN A 25 -36.33 -45.18 -2.23
N LYS A 26 -36.84 -45.60 -3.39
CA LYS A 26 -38.11 -46.35 -3.49
C LYS A 26 -37.93 -47.86 -3.27
N SER A 27 -36.78 -48.42 -3.64
CA SER A 27 -36.50 -49.86 -3.47
C SER A 27 -36.21 -50.25 -2.00
N GLY A 28 -35.67 -49.33 -1.20
CA GLY A 28 -35.42 -49.56 0.23
C GLY A 28 -36.70 -49.83 1.05
N ILE A 29 -37.80 -49.15 0.71
CA ILE A 29 -39.10 -49.34 1.39
C ILE A 29 -39.68 -50.72 1.10
N HIS A 30 -39.59 -51.19 -0.15
CA HIS A 30 -40.09 -52.50 -0.55
C HIS A 30 -39.26 -53.62 0.08
N PHE A 31 -37.94 -53.44 0.19
CA PHE A 31 -37.06 -54.37 0.89
C PHE A 31 -37.45 -54.51 2.37
N PHE A 32 -37.69 -53.39 3.06
CA PHE A 32 -38.13 -53.41 4.47
C PHE A 32 -39.50 -54.06 4.65
N TYR A 33 -40.43 -53.79 3.74
CA TYR A 33 -41.78 -54.36 3.78
C TYR A 33 -41.76 -55.87 3.56
N ILE A 34 -41.02 -56.36 2.56
CA ILE A 34 -40.88 -57.79 2.28
C ILE A 34 -40.13 -58.49 3.43
N ALA A 35 -39.08 -57.89 3.97
CA ALA A 35 -38.35 -58.42 5.12
C ALA A 35 -39.24 -58.50 6.37
N SER A 36 -40.04 -57.48 6.64
CA SER A 36 -40.97 -57.46 7.78
C SER A 36 -42.06 -58.55 7.66
N ILE A 37 -42.63 -58.73 6.47
CA ILE A 37 -43.60 -59.80 6.20
C ILE A 37 -42.96 -61.19 6.38
N LEU A 38 -41.74 -61.37 5.88
CA LEU A 38 -41.01 -62.64 6.01
C LEU A 38 -40.73 -62.97 7.49
N ILE A 39 -40.31 -61.98 8.27
CA ILE A 39 -40.08 -62.12 9.72
C ILE A 39 -41.40 -62.45 10.44
N ALA A 40 -42.49 -61.74 10.12
CA ALA A 40 -43.79 -62.00 10.72
C ALA A 40 -44.29 -63.43 10.42
N LEU A 41 -44.12 -63.90 9.18
CA LEU A 41 -44.49 -65.26 8.79
C LEU A 41 -43.63 -66.30 9.52
N LEU A 42 -42.33 -66.04 9.65
CA LEU A 42 -41.41 -66.91 10.39
C LEU A 42 -41.80 -67.02 11.87
N VAL A 43 -42.18 -65.90 12.51
CA VAL A 43 -42.68 -65.90 13.89
C VAL A 43 -43.96 -66.75 14.01
N VAL A 44 -44.93 -66.60 13.10
CA VAL A 44 -46.17 -67.38 13.11
C VAL A 44 -45.92 -68.88 12.97
N VAL A 45 -45.03 -69.28 12.05
CA VAL A 45 -44.68 -70.69 11.83
C VAL A 45 -44.00 -71.29 13.06
N ILE A 46 -43.06 -70.57 13.66
CA ILE A 46 -42.38 -71.00 14.90
C ILE A 46 -43.39 -71.08 16.05
N SER A 47 -44.23 -70.07 16.24
CA SER A 47 -45.25 -70.06 17.29
C SER A 47 -46.21 -71.25 17.16
N TYR A 48 -46.67 -71.58 15.96
CA TYR A 48 -47.55 -72.73 15.75
C TYR A 48 -46.84 -74.06 16.07
N LYS A 49 -45.60 -74.25 15.61
CA LYS A 49 -44.85 -75.49 15.82
C LYS A 49 -44.45 -75.73 17.27
N PHE A 50 -44.23 -74.67 18.03
CA PHE A 50 -43.69 -74.76 19.39
C PHE A 50 -44.73 -74.48 20.49
N SER A 51 -45.98 -74.14 20.12
CA SER A 51 -47.08 -73.92 21.08
C SER A 51 -47.38 -75.14 21.97
N GLU A 52 -47.05 -76.35 21.52
CA GLU A 52 -47.32 -77.59 22.27
C GLU A 52 -46.22 -77.90 23.31
N ASN A 53 -45.07 -77.20 23.28
CA ASN A 53 -43.96 -77.41 24.20
C ASN A 53 -43.91 -76.33 25.29
N ASN A 54 -44.58 -76.61 26.42
CA ASN A 54 -44.69 -75.69 27.56
C ASN A 54 -43.35 -75.20 28.13
N ASN A 55 -42.29 -76.03 28.08
CA ASN A 55 -40.97 -75.63 28.60
C ASN A 55 -40.32 -74.57 27.72
N LEU A 56 -40.43 -74.71 26.40
CA LEU A 56 -39.87 -73.72 25.47
C LEU A 56 -40.60 -72.38 25.55
N VAL A 57 -41.93 -72.42 25.68
CA VAL A 57 -42.74 -71.20 25.87
C VAL A 57 -42.34 -70.47 27.15
N ALA A 58 -42.05 -71.19 28.24
CA ALA A 58 -41.57 -70.60 29.49
C ALA A 58 -40.19 -69.93 29.33
N TYR A 59 -39.24 -70.58 28.63
CA TYR A 59 -37.92 -69.98 28.37
C TYR A 59 -38.01 -68.73 27.48
N ILE A 60 -38.85 -68.75 26.43
CA ILE A 60 -39.06 -67.59 25.55
C ILE A 60 -39.70 -66.44 26.34
N SER A 61 -40.70 -66.72 27.17
CA SER A 61 -41.36 -65.70 28.00
C SER A 61 -40.41 -65.07 29.00
N PHE A 62 -39.53 -65.86 29.60
CA PHE A 62 -38.48 -65.37 30.48
C PHE A 62 -37.45 -64.52 29.73
N ALA A 63 -36.98 -64.99 28.58
CA ALA A 63 -36.06 -64.23 27.73
C ALA A 63 -36.69 -62.90 27.28
N ALA A 64 -37.96 -62.89 26.87
CA ALA A 64 -38.69 -61.68 26.50
C ALA A 64 -38.79 -60.67 27.67
N THR A 65 -38.98 -61.16 28.90
CA THR A 65 -38.98 -60.32 30.10
C THR A 65 -37.62 -59.68 30.35
N ILE A 66 -36.53 -60.46 30.23
CA ILE A 66 -35.15 -59.94 30.32
C ILE A 66 -34.87 -58.93 29.22
N SER A 67 -35.25 -59.22 27.98
CA SER A 67 -35.09 -58.29 26.84
C SER A 67 -35.83 -56.97 27.09
N SER A 68 -37.04 -57.01 27.65
CA SER A 68 -37.78 -55.79 28.02
C SER A 68 -37.06 -54.99 29.11
N LEU A 69 -36.50 -55.65 30.12
CA LEU A 69 -35.73 -55.00 31.18
C LEU A 69 -34.47 -54.30 30.63
N ILE A 70 -33.75 -54.97 29.73
CA ILE A 70 -32.56 -54.42 29.08
C ILE A 70 -32.94 -53.22 28.21
N LEU A 71 -34.01 -53.32 27.42
CA LEU A 71 -34.46 -52.22 26.56
C LEU A 71 -34.91 -50.99 27.37
N ALA A 72 -35.62 -51.21 28.48
CA ALA A 72 -35.98 -50.14 29.42
C ALA A 72 -34.74 -49.47 30.03
N THR A 73 -33.71 -50.26 30.34
CA THR A 73 -32.43 -49.75 30.85
C THR A 73 -31.73 -48.87 29.82
N PHE A 74 -31.65 -49.30 28.55
CA PHE A 74 -31.11 -48.49 27.45
C PHE A 74 -31.89 -47.20 27.25
N ALA A 75 -33.22 -47.23 27.35
CA ALA A 75 -34.05 -46.03 27.25
C ALA A 75 -33.72 -45.02 28.35
N ILE A 76 -33.54 -45.47 29.59
CA ILE A 76 -33.13 -44.61 30.71
C ILE A 76 -31.74 -44.03 30.45
N PHE A 77 -30.77 -44.85 30.05
CA PHE A 77 -29.41 -44.38 29.74
C PHE A 77 -29.41 -43.33 28.62
N TYR A 78 -30.15 -43.57 27.54
CA TYR A 78 -30.25 -42.63 26.43
C TYR A 78 -30.89 -41.32 26.90
N ALA A 79 -31.98 -41.37 27.66
CA ALA A 79 -32.63 -40.18 28.22
C ALA A 79 -31.67 -39.35 29.09
N VAL A 80 -30.88 -39.99 29.96
CA VAL A 80 -29.87 -39.32 30.77
C VAL A 80 -28.79 -38.68 29.91
N TYR A 81 -28.27 -39.41 28.92
CA TYR A 81 -27.25 -38.91 27.99
C TYR A 81 -27.75 -37.70 27.19
N THR A 82 -28.95 -37.79 26.60
CA THR A 82 -29.55 -36.70 25.81
C THR A 82 -29.86 -35.49 26.66
N ASN A 83 -30.29 -35.67 27.91
CA ASN A 83 -30.54 -34.54 28.80
C ASN A 83 -29.25 -33.78 29.13
N GLY A 84 -28.13 -34.48 29.31
CA GLY A 84 -26.82 -33.86 29.52
C GLY A 84 -26.33 -33.06 28.30
N GLU A 85 -26.43 -33.65 27.10
CA GLU A 85 -26.06 -32.95 25.86
C GLU A 85 -26.96 -31.76 25.54
N LEU A 86 -28.28 -31.88 25.82
CA LEU A 86 -29.22 -30.79 25.64
C LEU A 86 -28.91 -29.62 26.58
N ALA A 87 -28.61 -29.90 27.86
CA ALA A 87 -28.21 -28.88 28.81
C ALA A 87 -26.93 -28.15 28.37
N LYS A 88 -25.92 -28.89 27.88
CA LYS A 88 -24.70 -28.30 27.32
C LYS A 88 -24.96 -27.45 26.08
N SER A 89 -25.81 -27.93 25.17
CA SER A 89 -26.19 -27.18 23.97
C SER A 89 -26.93 -25.89 24.32
N LEU A 90 -27.83 -25.94 25.30
CA LEU A 90 -28.54 -24.76 25.79
C LEU A 90 -27.59 -23.76 26.45
N SER A 91 -26.61 -24.24 27.23
CA SER A 91 -25.56 -23.39 27.80
C SER A 91 -24.77 -22.67 26.70
N ASN A 92 -24.30 -23.40 25.68
CA ASN A 92 -23.55 -22.82 24.57
C ASN A 92 -24.38 -21.77 23.80
N VAL A 93 -25.68 -22.00 23.63
CA VAL A 93 -26.60 -21.03 23.01
C VAL A 93 -26.71 -19.78 23.88
N ASN A 94 -26.83 -19.93 25.20
CA ASN A 94 -26.91 -18.81 26.12
C ASN A 94 -25.61 -17.99 26.14
N ASP A 95 -24.45 -18.65 26.15
CA ASP A 95 -23.14 -18.01 26.08
C ASP A 95 -22.98 -17.25 24.74
N GLY A 96 -23.39 -17.88 23.63
CA GLY A 96 -23.43 -17.23 22.32
C GLY A 96 -24.32 -15.99 22.29
N ALA A 97 -25.49 -16.05 22.92
CA ALA A 97 -26.41 -14.92 23.03
C ALA A 97 -25.81 -13.79 23.89
N GLU A 98 -25.09 -14.12 24.97
CA GLU A 98 -24.39 -13.12 25.79
C GLU A 98 -23.28 -12.41 25.00
N ILE A 99 -22.48 -13.16 24.25
CA ILE A 99 -21.42 -12.61 23.40
C ILE A 99 -22.02 -11.66 22.36
N ILE A 100 -23.10 -12.08 21.67
CA ILE A 100 -23.81 -11.21 20.72
C ILE A 100 -24.33 -9.94 21.41
N GLY A 101 -24.87 -10.06 22.62
CA GLY A 101 -25.32 -8.92 23.41
C GLY A 101 -24.20 -7.93 23.74
N LYS A 102 -23.00 -8.43 24.08
CA LYS A 102 -21.80 -7.60 24.32
C LYS A 102 -21.33 -6.92 23.03
N SER A 103 -21.16 -7.68 21.95
CA SER A 103 -20.74 -7.12 20.65
C SER A 103 -21.73 -6.08 20.11
N SER A 104 -23.03 -6.28 20.31
CA SER A 104 -24.05 -5.30 19.93
C SER A 104 -23.92 -3.98 20.71
N LYS A 105 -23.64 -4.05 22.01
CA LYS A 105 -23.38 -2.86 22.83
C LYS A 105 -22.12 -2.11 22.40
N GLU A 106 -21.04 -2.84 22.13
CA GLU A 106 -19.79 -2.27 21.63
C GLU A 106 -19.99 -1.60 20.27
N LEU A 107 -20.71 -2.24 19.36
CA LEU A 107 -21.06 -1.67 18.06
C LEU A 107 -21.89 -0.39 18.20
N ARG A 108 -22.87 -0.38 19.11
CA ARG A 108 -23.66 0.83 19.39
C ARG A 108 -22.79 1.97 19.91
N SER A 109 -21.88 1.69 20.85
CA SER A 109 -20.92 2.66 21.38
C SER A 109 -19.98 3.19 20.29
N SER A 110 -19.46 2.31 19.44
CA SER A 110 -18.62 2.68 18.29
C SER A 110 -19.37 3.59 17.30
N SER A 111 -20.64 3.26 17.01
CA SER A 111 -21.49 4.09 16.15
C SER A 111 -21.78 5.46 16.76
N GLU A 112 -21.96 5.55 18.08
CA GLU A 112 -22.15 6.82 18.78
C GLU A 112 -20.88 7.69 18.72
N ASN A 113 -19.71 7.09 18.96
CA ASN A 113 -18.41 7.76 18.82
C ASN A 113 -18.14 8.23 17.39
N LEU A 114 -18.53 7.44 16.38
CA LEU A 114 -18.44 7.83 14.98
C LEU A 114 -19.30 9.06 14.70
N ASN A 115 -20.53 9.10 15.23
CA ASN A 115 -21.42 10.25 15.06
C ASN A 115 -20.85 11.52 15.72
N VAL A 116 -20.29 11.40 16.92
CA VAL A 116 -19.59 12.51 17.59
C VAL A 116 -18.39 12.99 16.76
N THR A 117 -17.57 12.07 16.27
CA THR A 117 -16.41 12.39 15.43
C THR A 117 -16.84 13.08 14.14
N SER A 118 -17.89 12.59 13.48
CA SER A 118 -18.45 13.19 12.28
C SER A 118 -18.95 14.62 12.53
N LYS A 119 -19.57 14.86 13.69
CA LYS A 119 -19.99 16.21 14.09
C LYS A 119 -18.78 17.13 14.28
N ASN A 120 -17.75 16.67 14.99
CA ASN A 120 -16.53 17.45 15.21
C ASN A 120 -15.80 17.79 13.90
N ILE A 121 -15.81 16.87 12.92
CA ILE A 121 -15.31 17.14 11.58
C ILE A 121 -16.13 18.24 10.90
N GLY A 122 -17.45 18.16 10.95
CA GLY A 122 -18.34 19.20 10.40
C GLY A 122 -18.08 20.57 11.02
N ASP A 123 -17.94 20.63 12.35
CA ASP A 123 -17.63 21.87 13.08
C ASP A 123 -16.25 22.42 12.68
N SER A 124 -15.24 21.56 12.58
CA SER A 124 -13.89 21.94 12.14
C SER A 124 -13.87 22.44 10.69
N MET A 125 -14.65 21.82 9.80
CA MET A 125 -14.79 22.29 8.41
C MET A 125 -15.46 23.66 8.34
N ASN A 126 -16.50 23.90 9.15
CA ASN A 126 -17.16 25.21 9.21
C ASN A 126 -16.19 26.30 9.69
N ASP A 127 -15.34 26.00 10.68
CA ASP A 127 -14.31 26.92 11.14
C ASP A 127 -13.23 27.17 10.09
N LEU A 128 -12.83 26.16 9.32
CA LEU A 128 -11.93 26.33 8.19
C LEU A 128 -12.54 27.21 7.10
N ILE A 129 -13.82 27.01 6.76
CA ILE A 129 -14.53 27.85 5.78
C ILE A 129 -14.53 29.31 6.23
N ARG A 130 -14.85 29.58 7.51
CA ARG A 130 -14.79 30.96 8.06
C ARG A 130 -13.40 31.57 7.93
N ARG A 131 -12.36 30.82 8.29
CA ARG A 131 -10.97 31.29 8.17
C ARG A 131 -10.60 31.58 6.71
N ILE A 132 -11.05 30.74 5.77
CA ILE A 132 -10.85 30.94 4.33
C ILE A 132 -11.59 32.20 3.85
N ASP A 133 -12.83 32.41 4.29
CA ASP A 133 -13.62 33.61 3.97
C ASP A 133 -12.98 34.90 4.51
N ASP A 134 -12.15 34.81 5.56
CA ASP A 134 -11.41 35.94 6.11
C ASP A 134 -10.08 36.24 5.37
N ILE A 135 -9.55 35.29 4.58
CA ILE A 135 -8.30 35.46 3.82
C ILE A 135 -8.36 36.67 2.86
N PRO A 136 -9.40 36.87 2.03
CA PRO A 136 -9.48 38.03 1.15
C PRO A 136 -9.39 39.36 1.89
N ARG A 137 -9.99 39.43 3.09
CA ARG A 137 -9.97 40.62 3.94
C ARG A 137 -8.55 40.92 4.44
N PHE A 138 -7.86 39.89 4.94
CA PHE A 138 -6.48 39.99 5.38
C PHE A 138 -5.52 40.35 4.24
N ILE A 139 -5.72 39.77 3.05
CA ILE A 139 -4.95 40.11 1.84
C ILE A 139 -5.19 41.57 1.46
N HIS A 140 -6.44 42.05 1.48
CA HIS A 140 -6.76 43.43 1.15
C HIS A 140 -6.08 44.42 2.10
N GLU A 141 -6.15 44.17 3.41
CA GLU A 141 -5.48 44.99 4.44
C GLU A 141 -3.96 45.01 4.23
N LYS A 142 -3.35 43.85 3.94
CA LYS A 142 -1.91 43.76 3.67
C LYS A 142 -1.51 44.49 2.39
N ILE A 143 -2.30 44.39 1.32
CA ILE A 143 -2.05 45.11 0.06
C ILE A 143 -2.12 46.62 0.28
N GLU A 144 -3.10 47.11 1.04
CA GLU A 144 -3.23 48.54 1.36
C GLU A 144 -2.01 49.04 2.15
N LEU A 145 -1.56 48.25 3.13
CA LEU A 145 -0.38 48.56 3.92
C LEU A 145 0.89 48.60 3.04
N VAL A 146 1.06 47.61 2.14
CA VAL A 146 2.15 47.59 1.16
C VAL A 146 2.09 48.79 0.23
N ASN A 147 0.92 49.12 -0.32
CA ASN A 147 0.75 50.27 -1.19
C ASN A 147 1.13 51.57 -0.49
N SER A 148 0.70 51.76 0.77
CA SER A 148 1.08 52.94 1.56
C SER A 148 2.59 53.02 1.79
N ASN A 149 3.27 51.89 1.96
CA ASN A 149 4.70 51.84 2.15
C ASN A 149 5.45 52.08 0.84
N VAL A 150 4.95 51.54 -0.28
CA VAL A 150 5.48 51.82 -1.63
C VAL A 150 5.35 53.30 -1.96
N GLU A 151 4.22 53.93 -1.64
CA GLU A 151 4.01 55.37 -1.83
C GLU A 151 4.98 56.20 -0.98
N LYS A 152 5.16 55.84 0.29
CA LYS A 152 6.19 56.47 1.15
C LYS A 152 7.60 56.30 0.59
N ILE A 153 7.94 55.13 0.06
CA ILE A 153 9.25 54.87 -0.56
C ILE A 153 9.40 55.70 -1.84
N SER A 154 8.37 55.77 -2.69
CA SER A 154 8.35 56.56 -3.92
C SER A 154 8.55 58.05 -3.64
N ASN A 155 7.83 58.60 -2.66
CA ASN A 155 7.97 60.00 -2.24
C ASN A 155 9.36 60.31 -1.67
N ASN A 156 9.96 59.36 -0.94
CA ASN A 156 11.35 59.50 -0.46
C ASN A 156 12.36 59.41 -1.62
N LEU A 157 12.12 58.60 -2.65
CA LEU A 157 12.97 58.49 -3.84
C LEU A 157 12.89 59.72 -4.76
N GLU A 158 11.72 60.36 -4.88
CA GLU A 158 11.58 61.62 -5.63
C GLU A 158 12.36 62.78 -4.99
N SER A 159 12.61 62.71 -3.67
CA SER A 159 13.46 63.65 -2.96
C SER A 159 14.97 63.45 -3.21
N PHE A 160 15.37 62.29 -3.75
CA PHE A 160 16.71 62.03 -4.25
C PHE A 160 16.84 62.45 -5.72
N GLN A 161 16.91 63.76 -6.00
CA GLN A 161 17.47 64.22 -7.27
C GLN A 161 18.99 64.01 -7.26
N ALA A 162 19.45 62.89 -7.81
CA ALA A 162 20.87 62.66 -8.06
C ALA A 162 21.36 63.57 -9.21
N PRO A 163 22.55 64.19 -9.09
CA PRO A 163 23.13 65.01 -10.15
C PRO A 163 23.39 64.13 -11.38
N LYS A 164 23.02 64.63 -12.57
CA LYS A 164 23.25 63.95 -13.86
C LYS A 164 24.74 63.60 -14.01
N SER A 165 25.09 62.34 -13.80
CA SER A 165 26.35 61.77 -14.27
C SER A 165 26.06 60.72 -15.34
N ASN A 166 26.77 60.83 -16.46
CA ASN A 166 26.82 59.82 -17.51
C ASN A 166 27.30 58.50 -16.89
N VAL A 167 26.42 57.51 -16.82
CA VAL A 167 26.81 56.12 -16.59
C VAL A 167 26.25 55.30 -17.73
N GLY A 168 27.17 54.77 -18.52
CA GLY A 168 26.89 53.91 -19.66
C GLY A 168 26.10 52.66 -19.25
N SER A 169 25.49 52.06 -20.26
CA SER A 169 24.80 50.79 -20.23
C SER A 169 25.63 49.69 -19.55
N ASN A 170 25.51 49.56 -18.24
CA ASN A 170 25.90 48.33 -17.55
C ASN A 170 24.76 47.34 -17.77
N LYS A 171 24.95 46.44 -18.74
CA LYS A 171 24.34 45.11 -18.70
C LYS A 171 24.45 44.62 -17.26
N ILE A 172 23.32 44.42 -16.58
CA ILE A 172 23.32 43.68 -15.32
C ILE A 172 23.90 42.31 -15.66
N ASN A 173 25.11 42.06 -15.17
CA ASN A 173 25.85 40.85 -15.47
C ASN A 173 25.20 39.72 -14.64
N LEU A 174 24.23 39.03 -15.25
CA LEU A 174 23.42 37.98 -14.61
C LEU A 174 24.29 36.82 -14.08
N ASP A 175 25.51 36.70 -14.63
CA ASP A 175 26.51 35.68 -14.31
C ASP A 175 27.02 35.75 -12.85
N SER A 176 27.17 36.95 -12.27
CA SER A 176 27.71 37.06 -10.89
C SER A 176 26.67 36.70 -9.82
N ASN A 177 25.41 37.04 -10.06
CA ASN A 177 24.35 36.82 -9.08
C ASN A 177 23.92 35.34 -9.05
N THR A 178 23.97 34.65 -10.18
CA THR A 178 23.66 33.22 -10.26
C THR A 178 24.73 32.39 -9.53
N SER A 179 26.01 32.66 -9.78
CA SER A 179 27.11 31.97 -9.09
C SER A 179 27.12 32.25 -7.58
N GLU A 180 26.86 33.49 -7.15
CA GLU A 180 26.77 33.82 -5.73
C GLU A 180 25.56 33.17 -5.03
N PHE A 181 24.42 33.08 -5.73
CA PHE A 181 23.25 32.35 -5.25
C PHE A 181 23.56 30.86 -5.07
N ILE A 182 24.11 30.19 -6.09
CA ILE A 182 24.51 28.78 -6.01
C ILE A 182 25.50 28.56 -4.87
N ARG A 183 26.47 29.47 -4.69
CA ARG A 183 27.45 29.38 -3.60
C ARG A 183 26.79 29.38 -2.22
N SER A 184 25.72 30.17 -2.05
CA SER A 184 24.97 30.29 -0.80
C SER A 184 24.09 29.07 -0.46
N LEU A 185 23.85 28.16 -1.41
CA LEU A 185 23.05 26.96 -1.19
C LEU A 185 23.76 25.96 -0.28
N SER A 186 22.97 25.17 0.44
CA SER A 186 23.49 24.05 1.23
C SER A 186 24.06 22.95 0.33
N VAL A 187 24.96 22.13 0.87
CA VAL A 187 25.61 21.02 0.16
C VAL A 187 24.58 20.05 -0.43
N ILE A 188 23.55 19.72 0.34
CA ILE A 188 22.47 18.82 -0.08
C ILE A 188 21.71 19.38 -1.29
N VAL A 189 21.39 20.69 -1.28
CA VAL A 189 20.69 21.34 -2.40
C VAL A 189 21.58 21.36 -3.65
N LYS A 190 22.90 21.54 -3.49
CA LYS A 190 23.85 21.45 -4.60
C LYS A 190 23.90 20.05 -5.23
N ILE A 191 23.86 18.98 -4.42
CA ILE A 191 23.79 17.60 -4.91
C ILE A 191 22.50 17.36 -5.70
N TYR A 192 21.35 17.78 -5.18
CA TYR A 192 20.08 17.67 -5.93
C TYR A 192 20.07 18.53 -7.21
N SER A 193 20.79 19.66 -7.21
CA SER A 193 20.96 20.49 -8.41
C SER A 193 21.71 19.71 -9.49
N LEU A 194 22.76 18.98 -9.13
CA LEU A 194 23.49 18.10 -10.04
C LEU A 194 22.60 17.00 -10.61
N VAL A 195 21.79 16.35 -9.78
CA VAL A 195 20.83 15.31 -10.23
C VAL A 195 19.84 15.87 -11.27
N ILE A 196 19.32 17.07 -11.04
CA ILE A 196 18.43 17.76 -11.98
C ILE A 196 19.16 18.02 -13.32
N LEU A 197 20.40 18.51 -13.28
CA LEU A 197 21.19 18.77 -14.49
C LEU A 197 21.51 17.50 -15.28
N LEU A 198 21.90 16.42 -14.61
CA LEU A 198 22.21 15.14 -15.25
C LEU A 198 20.95 14.51 -15.84
N SER A 199 19.80 14.63 -15.16
CA SER A 199 18.50 14.21 -15.70
C SER A 199 18.08 14.97 -16.97
N ASN A 200 18.54 16.22 -17.15
CA ASN A 200 18.30 16.98 -18.38
C ASN A 200 19.11 16.42 -19.56
N LYS A 201 20.31 15.88 -19.31
CA LYS A 201 21.18 15.30 -20.35
C LYS A 201 20.76 13.88 -20.74
N SER A 202 20.44 13.03 -19.77
CA SER A 202 20.02 11.64 -20.01
C SER A 202 18.56 11.51 -20.49
N GLY A 203 17.78 12.58 -20.37
CA GLY A 203 16.37 12.66 -20.75
C GLY A 203 15.39 12.00 -19.78
N LYS A 204 15.83 11.15 -18.84
CA LYS A 204 15.02 10.57 -17.74
C LYS A 204 15.88 10.18 -16.55
N PHE A 205 15.38 10.46 -15.35
CA PHE A 205 15.97 9.97 -14.10
C PHE A 205 14.94 9.25 -13.23
N ILE A 206 15.28 8.10 -12.67
CA ILE A 206 14.42 7.31 -11.77
C ILE A 206 14.94 7.49 -10.33
N THR A 207 14.10 7.99 -9.43
CA THR A 207 14.53 8.33 -8.06
C THR A 207 14.92 7.13 -7.18
N GLU A 208 14.61 5.90 -7.62
CA GLU A 208 15.01 4.66 -6.94
C GLU A 208 16.50 4.34 -7.12
N ASP A 209 17.17 5.00 -8.07
CA ASP A 209 18.58 4.76 -8.40
C ASP A 209 19.54 5.62 -7.54
N ILE A 210 19.01 6.54 -6.71
CA ILE A 210 19.80 7.20 -5.66
C ILE A 210 19.78 6.28 -4.44
N GLY A 211 20.84 5.51 -4.26
CA GLY A 211 20.97 4.61 -3.12
C GLY A 211 20.92 5.34 -1.78
N ASN A 212 20.35 4.64 -0.79
CA ASN A 212 20.56 4.82 0.65
C ASN A 212 20.34 6.18 1.33
N ILE A 213 19.74 7.17 0.66
CA ILE A 213 19.07 8.28 1.36
C ILE A 213 17.76 7.71 1.90
N ASP A 214 17.39 8.01 3.15
CA ASP A 214 16.03 7.77 3.66
C ASP A 214 15.07 8.26 2.57
N VAL A 215 14.42 7.32 1.88
CA VAL A 215 13.81 7.56 0.55
C VAL A 215 12.85 8.75 0.57
N LEU A 216 12.30 9.03 1.76
CA LEU A 216 11.45 10.18 2.03
C LEU A 216 12.19 11.54 2.00
N ASP A 217 13.37 11.64 2.60
CA ASP A 217 14.19 12.87 2.65
C ASP A 217 14.85 13.15 1.29
N GLY A 218 15.24 12.09 0.57
CA GLY A 218 15.74 12.14 -0.81
C GLY A 218 14.71 12.75 -1.77
N ILE A 219 13.50 12.19 -1.75
CA ILE A 219 12.39 12.64 -2.60
C ILE A 219 11.94 14.05 -2.20
N LEU A 220 11.86 14.37 -0.91
CA LEU A 220 11.45 15.69 -0.43
C LEU A 220 12.49 16.76 -0.80
N GLY A 221 13.78 16.44 -0.67
CA GLY A 221 14.88 17.31 -1.10
C GLY A 221 14.86 17.58 -2.61
N LEU A 222 14.61 16.57 -3.42
CA LEU A 222 14.50 16.71 -4.87
C LEU A 222 13.26 17.54 -5.28
N LEU A 223 12.12 17.32 -4.63
CA LEU A 223 10.88 18.07 -4.88
C LEU A 223 10.98 19.54 -4.47
N THR A 224 11.58 19.82 -3.32
CA THR A 224 11.78 21.20 -2.85
C THR A 224 12.75 21.94 -3.76
N THR A 225 13.89 21.33 -4.10
CA THR A 225 14.90 21.92 -4.98
C THR A 225 14.34 22.18 -6.39
N SER A 226 13.62 21.21 -6.97
CA SER A 226 12.96 21.40 -8.27
C SER A 226 11.91 22.49 -8.27
N SER A 227 11.12 22.62 -7.20
CA SER A 227 10.12 23.70 -7.07
C SER A 227 10.77 25.08 -6.95
N ILE A 228 11.88 25.20 -6.21
CA ILE A 228 12.63 26.44 -6.05
C ILE A 228 13.19 26.87 -7.40
N PHE A 229 13.86 25.96 -8.12
CA PHE A 229 14.45 26.29 -9.42
C PHE A 229 13.41 26.58 -10.51
N SER A 230 12.26 25.90 -10.48
CA SER A 230 11.15 26.23 -11.37
C SER A 230 10.57 27.61 -11.07
N SER A 231 10.42 27.96 -9.78
CA SER A 231 9.91 29.28 -9.39
C SER A 231 10.88 30.43 -9.70
N LEU A 232 12.18 30.16 -9.69
CA LEU A 232 13.23 31.11 -10.06
C LEU A 232 13.49 31.16 -11.57
N GLY A 233 12.83 30.31 -12.37
CA GLY A 233 13.05 30.22 -13.81
C GLY A 233 14.44 29.68 -14.21
N LEU A 234 15.14 29.01 -13.29
CA LEU A 234 16.48 28.46 -13.50
C LEU A 234 16.43 27.11 -14.22
N ALA A 235 15.41 26.30 -13.93
CA ALA A 235 15.14 25.04 -14.62
C ALA A 235 13.63 24.74 -14.61
N ASP A 236 13.09 24.25 -15.72
CA ASP A 236 11.72 23.77 -15.82
C ASP A 236 11.69 22.26 -15.55
N VAL A 237 11.38 21.92 -14.30
CA VAL A 237 11.46 20.55 -13.77
C VAL A 237 10.07 20.00 -13.51
N ILE A 238 9.73 18.92 -14.22
CA ILE A 238 8.46 18.21 -14.05
C ILE A 238 8.75 16.88 -13.37
N VAL A 239 8.22 16.70 -12.15
CA VAL A 239 8.29 15.42 -11.44
C VAL A 239 7.00 14.63 -11.70
N ASN A 240 7.12 13.48 -12.37
CA ASN A 240 5.99 12.63 -12.72
C ASN A 240 5.98 11.36 -11.85
N LYS A 241 4.84 11.09 -11.20
CA LYS A 241 4.65 9.91 -10.34
C LYS A 241 3.91 8.81 -11.12
N ARG A 242 4.58 7.72 -11.48
CA ARG A 242 3.94 6.53 -12.10
C ARG A 242 4.07 5.30 -11.22
N ARG A 243 2.94 4.80 -10.70
CA ARG A 243 2.75 3.42 -10.15
C ARG A 243 3.99 2.85 -9.41
N GLU A 244 4.49 3.60 -8.43
CA GLU A 244 5.66 3.30 -7.55
C GLU A 244 7.01 3.92 -7.96
N LYS A 245 7.19 4.43 -9.18
CA LYS A 245 8.41 5.12 -9.61
C LYS A 245 8.19 6.62 -9.79
N ASN A 246 9.03 7.46 -9.19
CA ASN A 246 9.09 8.88 -9.53
C ASN A 246 10.11 9.06 -10.65
N THR A 247 9.66 9.63 -11.76
CA THR A 247 10.54 10.00 -12.87
C THR A 247 10.67 11.52 -12.90
N LEU A 248 11.91 11.99 -12.85
CA LEU A 248 12.21 13.41 -13.05
C LEU A 248 12.42 13.66 -14.54
N VAL A 249 11.71 14.67 -15.07
CA VAL A 249 11.82 15.13 -16.45
C VAL A 249 12.15 16.60 -16.41
N VAL A 250 13.37 16.95 -16.81
CA VAL A 250 13.77 18.34 -16.99
C VAL A 250 13.55 18.71 -18.44
N SER A 251 12.77 19.76 -18.68
CA SER A 251 12.41 20.19 -20.03
C SER A 251 13.26 21.36 -20.53
N LYS A 252 13.81 22.15 -19.60
CA LYS A 252 14.67 23.30 -19.91
C LYS A 252 15.55 23.65 -18.73
N VAL A 253 16.82 23.95 -18.98
CA VAL A 253 17.77 24.49 -18.00
C VAL A 253 18.41 25.74 -18.58
N LEU A 254 18.61 26.77 -17.76
CA LEU A 254 19.36 27.96 -18.18
C LEU A 254 20.86 27.63 -18.31
N PRO A 255 21.54 27.93 -19.44
CA PRO A 255 22.95 27.58 -19.63
C PRO A 255 23.88 28.14 -18.55
N ASP A 256 23.60 29.35 -18.05
CA ASP A 256 24.40 30.01 -17.02
C ASP A 256 24.23 29.34 -15.64
N PHE A 257 23.07 28.74 -15.39
CA PHE A 257 22.80 27.97 -14.18
C PHE A 257 23.52 26.62 -14.20
N GLU A 258 23.50 25.93 -15.35
CA GLU A 258 24.25 24.69 -15.53
C GLU A 258 25.74 24.91 -15.22
N LYS A 259 26.34 25.93 -15.86
CA LYS A 259 27.74 26.29 -15.64
C LYS A 259 28.03 26.63 -14.16
N ALA A 260 27.19 27.46 -13.53
CA ALA A 260 27.41 27.88 -12.14
C ALA A 260 27.34 26.73 -11.13
N VAL A 261 26.45 25.75 -11.35
CA VAL A 261 26.35 24.55 -10.50
C VAL A 261 27.58 23.67 -10.67
N PHE A 262 28.03 23.42 -11.91
CA PHE A 262 29.25 22.65 -12.16
C PHE A 262 30.50 23.32 -11.58
N ASP A 263 30.69 24.62 -11.83
CA ASP A 263 31.85 25.38 -11.34
C ASP A 263 31.93 25.35 -9.78
N GLU A 264 30.79 25.46 -9.08
CA GLU A 264 30.76 25.42 -7.61
C GLU A 264 30.98 24.01 -7.05
N ILE A 265 30.48 22.96 -7.74
CA ILE A 265 30.76 21.57 -7.37
C ILE A 265 32.24 21.26 -7.56
N GLU A 266 32.82 21.66 -8.69
CA GLU A 266 34.25 21.49 -8.97
C GLU A 266 35.10 22.19 -7.89
N ARG A 267 34.75 23.43 -7.56
CA ARG A 267 35.44 24.22 -6.53
C ARG A 267 35.38 23.54 -5.15
N ARG A 268 34.18 23.15 -4.71
CA ARG A 268 33.95 22.61 -3.35
C ARG A 268 34.47 21.19 -3.15
N PHE A 269 34.32 20.33 -4.16
CA PHE A 269 34.64 18.92 -4.02
C PHE A 269 36.04 18.57 -4.51
N PHE A 270 36.74 19.47 -5.22
CA PHE A 270 38.04 19.12 -5.81
C PHE A 270 39.14 20.17 -5.61
N THR A 271 38.80 21.44 -5.30
CA THR A 271 39.80 22.51 -5.12
C THR A 271 40.05 22.85 -3.65
N GLU A 272 39.03 22.72 -2.79
CA GLU A 272 39.13 22.94 -1.33
C GLU A 272 39.23 21.57 -0.61
N SER A 273 40.45 21.01 -0.51
CA SER A 273 40.72 19.67 0.07
C SER A 273 40.25 19.46 1.51
N ASP A 274 40.07 20.53 2.26
CA ASP A 274 39.81 20.48 3.71
C ASP A 274 38.32 20.27 4.07
N ASP A 275 37.40 20.42 3.11
CA ASP A 275 35.97 20.23 3.34
C ASP A 275 35.47 18.83 2.95
N ILE A 276 36.18 18.12 2.06
CA ILE A 276 35.87 16.73 1.68
C ILE A 276 35.98 15.80 2.88
N GLN A 277 37.00 16.00 3.73
CA GLN A 277 37.16 15.24 4.99
C GLN A 277 36.06 15.51 6.03
N LYS A 278 35.26 16.57 5.84
CA LYS A 278 34.13 16.92 6.73
C LYS A 278 32.78 16.50 6.19
N LEU A 279 32.71 16.04 4.94
CA LEU A 279 31.50 15.43 4.41
C LEU A 279 31.37 14.02 5.00
N PRO A 280 30.21 13.67 5.58
CA PRO A 280 29.92 12.28 5.94
C PRO A 280 30.12 11.37 4.72
N ASP A 281 30.77 10.22 4.90
CA ASP A 281 31.10 9.25 3.84
C ASP A 281 29.91 8.91 2.93
N VAL A 282 28.70 8.94 3.51
CA VAL A 282 27.42 8.74 2.82
C VAL A 282 27.26 9.68 1.61
N TYR A 283 27.59 10.96 1.72
CA TYR A 283 27.40 11.92 0.62
C TYR A 283 28.44 11.76 -0.49
N ILE A 284 29.64 11.28 -0.16
CA ILE A 284 30.68 10.98 -1.15
C ILE A 284 30.22 9.76 -1.97
N GLN A 285 29.70 8.74 -1.29
CA GLN A 285 29.13 7.57 -1.93
C GLN A 285 27.93 7.93 -2.83
N ASP A 286 27.04 8.81 -2.39
CA ASP A 286 25.88 9.26 -3.18
C ASP A 286 26.29 9.97 -4.46
N ILE A 287 27.28 10.86 -4.38
CA ILE A 287 27.82 11.57 -5.56
C ILE A 287 28.45 10.58 -6.52
N VAL A 288 29.20 9.59 -6.00
CA VAL A 288 29.81 8.52 -6.82
C VAL A 288 28.76 7.66 -7.50
N GLU A 289 27.71 7.24 -6.77
CA GLU A 289 26.59 6.46 -7.34
C GLU A 289 25.84 7.23 -8.43
N ILE A 290 25.62 8.53 -8.22
CA ILE A 290 25.04 9.41 -9.23
C ILE A 290 25.92 9.45 -10.48
N PHE A 291 27.23 9.66 -10.37
CA PHE A 291 28.11 9.68 -11.55
C PHE A 291 28.20 8.32 -12.26
N ASN A 292 28.21 7.21 -11.51
CA ASN A 292 28.20 5.85 -12.06
C ASN A 292 26.95 5.55 -12.88
N TYR A 293 25.79 6.09 -12.46
CA TYR A 293 24.52 5.88 -13.14
C TYR A 293 24.50 6.50 -14.55
N PHE A 294 25.20 7.62 -14.74
CA PHE A 294 25.07 8.39 -15.97
C PHE A 294 26.00 7.97 -17.11
N ASP A 295 26.98 7.07 -16.89
CA ASP A 295 27.86 6.34 -17.85
C ASP A 295 28.15 7.02 -19.23
N GLU A 296 28.15 8.35 -19.26
CA GLU A 296 28.42 9.18 -20.42
C GLU A 296 29.84 9.71 -20.25
N GLU A 297 30.71 9.48 -21.25
CA GLU A 297 32.00 10.16 -21.32
C GLU A 297 31.76 11.65 -21.07
N PRO A 298 32.34 12.23 -20.00
CA PRO A 298 32.09 13.63 -19.69
C PRO A 298 32.52 14.47 -20.89
N PRO A 299 31.80 15.57 -21.21
CA PRO A 299 32.28 16.54 -22.18
C PRO A 299 33.77 16.84 -21.90
N GLN A 300 34.62 16.94 -22.92
CA GLN A 300 36.10 17.07 -22.78
C GLN A 300 36.56 18.10 -21.73
N GLN A 301 35.71 19.08 -21.44
CA GLN A 301 35.89 20.09 -20.40
C GLN A 301 35.89 19.56 -18.95
N TYR A 302 35.50 18.30 -18.72
CA TYR A 302 35.33 17.69 -17.39
C TYR A 302 36.11 16.39 -17.23
N SER A 303 37.08 16.12 -18.11
CA SER A 303 37.96 14.95 -18.05
C SER A 303 38.76 14.87 -16.73
N ALA A 304 39.07 16.01 -16.11
CA ALA A 304 39.72 16.05 -14.80
C ALA A 304 38.85 15.44 -13.69
N MET A 305 37.53 15.65 -13.75
CA MET A 305 36.54 15.11 -12.81
C MET A 305 36.47 13.58 -12.87
N TYR A 306 36.46 13.03 -14.09
CA TYR A 306 36.45 11.59 -14.33
C TYR A 306 37.79 10.91 -13.97
N ASN A 307 38.92 11.56 -14.24
CA ASN A 307 40.24 11.00 -13.93
C ASN A 307 40.52 10.96 -12.42
N TYR A 308 40.06 11.95 -11.66
CA TYR A 308 40.11 11.90 -10.19
C TYR A 308 39.21 10.78 -9.64
N TYR A 309 38.01 10.63 -10.20
CA TYR A 309 37.07 9.55 -9.89
C TYR A 309 37.67 8.14 -10.09
N VAL A 310 38.39 7.89 -11.19
CA VAL A 310 39.09 6.61 -11.41
C VAL A 310 40.19 6.39 -10.38
N ALA A 311 40.91 7.45 -9.98
CA ALA A 311 42.00 7.37 -9.00
C ALA A 311 41.51 7.05 -7.58
N THR A 312 40.42 7.68 -7.12
CA THR A 312 39.87 7.45 -5.76
C THR A 312 39.19 6.08 -5.61
N LEU A 313 38.63 5.54 -6.70
CA LEU A 313 38.09 4.17 -6.72
C LEU A 313 39.18 3.10 -6.81
N THR A 314 40.34 3.41 -7.40
CA THR A 314 41.47 2.45 -7.43
C THR A 314 42.26 2.42 -6.12
N GLU A 315 42.33 3.51 -5.36
CA GLU A 315 42.98 3.52 -4.03
C GLU A 315 42.16 2.83 -2.92
N ASN A 316 40.84 2.66 -3.08
CA ASN A 316 39.98 1.99 -2.10
C ASN A 316 39.71 0.49 -2.41
N VAL A 317 40.38 -0.07 -3.42
CA VAL A 317 40.25 -1.49 -3.84
C VAL A 317 41.54 -2.31 -3.59
N GLU A 318 42.56 -1.73 -2.94
CA GLU A 318 43.71 -2.47 -2.37
C GLU A 318 43.64 -2.63 -0.85
#